data_AF-A0A516GK09-F1
#
_entry.id   AF-A0A516GK09-F1
#
_cell.length_a   1.000
_cell.length_b   1.000
_cell.length_c   1.000
_cell.angle_alpha   90.00
_cell.angle_beta   90.00
_cell.angle_gamma   90.00
#
_symmetry.space_group_name_H-M   'P 1'
#
loop_
_entity.id
_entity.type
_entity.pdbx_description
1 polymer ?
#
loop_
_entity_poly.entity_id
_entity_poly.type
_entity_poly.pdbx_seq_one_letter_code
_entity_poly.pdbx_strand_id
1 'polypeptide(L)'
;MTLNEGEQQQLERIAHYEQLMAELAEDMEDLEELLKTLQETATALSEYYSSSNWMLDKDFSESERFPESRTSGVLSEDGLYNLLGDYYEAGVCLMEQGLRMIKLGREES
;
A
#
# COMPACT_ATOMS: atom_id res chain seq x y z
N MET A 1 40.95 -11.80 25.27
CA MET A 1 41.32 -10.41 24.95
C MET A 1 40.13 -9.54 25.28
N THR A 2 40.31 -8.49 26.08
CA THR A 2 39.27 -7.48 26.34
C THR A 2 39.36 -6.42 25.27
N LEU A 3 38.22 -6.05 24.68
CA LEU A 3 38.13 -4.99 23.68
C LEU A 3 38.48 -3.65 24.33
N ASN A 4 39.19 -2.79 23.59
CA ASN A 4 39.38 -1.40 24.00
C ASN A 4 38.11 -0.58 23.69
N GLU A 5 38.04 0.63 24.25
CA GLU A 5 36.87 1.51 24.11
C GLU A 5 36.53 1.83 22.65
N GLY A 6 37.54 1.99 21.79
CA GLY A 6 37.34 2.21 20.36
C GLY A 6 36.77 0.98 19.64
N GLU A 7 37.25 -0.22 19.99
CA GLU A 7 36.72 -1.48 19.46
C GLU A 7 35.27 -1.73 19.93
N GLN A 8 34.93 -1.32 21.16
CA GLN A 8 33.57 -1.44 21.68
C GLN A 8 32.60 -0.48 20.97
N GLN A 9 33.01 0.78 20.73
CA GLN A 9 32.23 1.72 19.92
C GLN A 9 32.06 1.26 18.47
N GLN A 10 33.05 0.56 17.90
CA GLN A 10 32.94 -0.03 16.58
C GLN A 10 31.87 -1.13 16.54
N LEU A 11 31.85 -2.02 17.54
CA LEU A 11 30.82 -3.06 17.63
C LEU A 11 29.41 -2.49 17.79
N GLU A 12 29.23 -1.48 18.63
CA GLU A 12 27.93 -0.82 18.81
C GLU A 12 27.43 -0.19 17.51
N ARG A 13 28.32 0.49 16.76
CA ARG A 13 27.97 1.06 15.46
C ARG A 13 27.63 -0.02 14.43
N ILE A 14 28.38 -1.12 14.38
CA ILE A 14 28.11 -2.24 13.46
C ILE A 14 26.73 -2.84 13.77
N ALA A 15 26.47 -3.16 15.04
CA ALA A 15 25.19 -3.74 15.47
C ALA A 15 24.00 -2.82 15.12
N HIS A 16 24.17 -1.51 15.28
CA HIS A 16 23.15 -0.54 14.90
C HIS A 16 22.83 -0.59 13.40
N TYR A 17 23.86 -0.61 12.54
CA TYR A 17 23.63 -0.67 11.09
C TYR A 17 23.17 -2.05 10.60
N GLU A 18 23.57 -3.14 11.27
CA GLU A 18 23.00 -4.47 10.99
C GLU A 18 21.50 -4.50 11.29
N GLN A 19 21.07 -3.87 12.40
CA GLN A 19 19.66 -3.74 12.71
C GLN A 19 18.91 -2.94 11.64
N LEU A 20 19.43 -1.76 11.26
CA LEU A 20 18.80 -0.94 10.21
C LEU A 20 18.76 -1.66 8.85
N MET A 21 19.79 -2.45 8.52
CA MET A 21 19.84 -3.24 7.30
C MET A 21 18.76 -4.33 7.30
N ALA A 22 18.57 -5.00 8.44
CA ALA A 22 17.53 -6.03 8.58
C ALA A 22 16.13 -5.42 8.50
N GLU A 23 15.89 -4.29 9.18
CA GLU A 23 14.62 -3.56 9.14
C GLU A 23 14.26 -3.14 7.71
N LEU A 24 15.20 -2.52 6.99
CA LEU A 24 14.95 -2.11 5.60
C LEU A 24 14.71 -3.32 4.67
N ALA A 25 15.36 -4.44 4.90
CA ALA A 25 15.15 -5.64 4.08
C ALA A 25 13.73 -6.21 4.26
N GLU A 26 13.23 -6.24 5.49
CA GLU A 26 11.86 -6.67 5.81
C GLU A 26 10.83 -5.69 5.22
N ASP A 27 11.00 -4.39 5.43
CA ASP A 27 10.11 -3.35 4.90
C ASP A 27 9.99 -3.41 3.36
N MET A 28 11.08 -3.75 2.66
CA MET A 28 11.09 -3.87 1.20
C MET A 28 10.33 -5.10 0.69
N GLU A 29 10.39 -6.22 1.42
CA GLU A 29 9.63 -7.43 1.10
C GLU A 29 8.13 -7.18 1.31
N ASP A 30 7.77 -6.60 2.46
CA ASP A 30 6.38 -6.24 2.80
C ASP A 30 5.79 -5.23 1.81
N LEU A 31 6.59 -4.24 1.39
CA LEU A 31 6.16 -3.26 0.39
C LEU A 31 5.85 -3.91 -0.96
N GLU A 32 6.67 -4.86 -1.42
CA GLU A 32 6.44 -5.55 -2.70
C GLU A 32 5.12 -6.35 -2.67
N GLU A 33 4.88 -7.11 -1.60
CA GLU A 33 3.65 -7.87 -1.44
C GLU A 33 2.43 -6.95 -1.34
N LEU A 34 2.52 -5.89 -0.53
CA LEU A 34 1.45 -4.91 -0.36
C LEU A 34 1.09 -4.23 -1.68
N LEU A 35 2.07 -3.78 -2.47
CA LEU A 35 1.83 -3.14 -3.76
C LEU A 35 1.10 -4.07 -4.73
N LYS A 36 1.45 -5.36 -4.74
CA LYS A 36 0.75 -6.36 -5.55
C LYS A 36 -0.71 -6.51 -5.12
N THR A 37 -0.97 -6.70 -3.82
CA THR A 37 -2.34 -6.84 -3.30
C THR A 37 -3.18 -5.59 -3.54
N LEU A 38 -2.59 -4.39 -3.38
CA LEU A 38 -3.26 -3.12 -3.68
C LEU A 38 -3.68 -3.04 -5.14
N GLN A 39 -2.79 -3.38 -6.08
CA GLN A 39 -3.10 -3.37 -7.50
C GLN A 39 -4.21 -4.37 -7.85
N GLU A 40 -4.15 -5.60 -7.35
CA GLU A 40 -5.17 -6.63 -7.59
C GLU A 40 -6.55 -6.19 -7.06
N THR A 41 -6.59 -5.68 -5.83
CA THR A 41 -7.84 -5.25 -5.18
C THR A 41 -8.43 -4.02 -5.86
N ALA A 42 -7.61 -3.00 -6.15
CA ALA A 42 -8.06 -1.79 -6.83
C ALA A 42 -8.59 -2.10 -8.24
N THR A 43 -7.95 -3.04 -8.95
CA THR A 43 -8.39 -3.50 -10.27
C THR A 43 -9.77 -4.14 -10.18
N ALA A 44 -9.95 -5.11 -9.28
CA ALA A 44 -11.23 -5.79 -9.10
C ALA A 44 -12.37 -4.81 -8.72
N LEU A 45 -12.09 -3.85 -7.84
CA LEU A 45 -13.07 -2.83 -7.44
C LEU A 45 -13.40 -1.87 -8.59
N SER A 46 -12.41 -1.44 -9.36
CA SER A 46 -12.59 -0.57 -10.52
C SER A 46 -13.38 -1.26 -11.65
N GLU A 47 -13.07 -2.53 -11.92
CA GLU A 47 -13.82 -3.35 -12.89
C GLU A 47 -15.27 -3.54 -12.44
N TYR A 48 -15.51 -3.83 -11.15
CA TYR A 48 -16.86 -3.93 -10.63
C TYR A 48 -17.60 -2.60 -10.77
N TYR A 49 -17.01 -1.49 -10.30
CA TYR A 49 -17.62 -0.17 -10.32
C TYR A 49 -18.02 0.29 -11.74
N SER A 50 -17.20 -0.04 -12.73
CA SER A 50 -17.46 0.29 -14.14
C SER A 50 -18.37 -0.72 -14.86
N SER A 51 -18.75 -1.83 -14.21
CA SER A 51 -19.55 -2.88 -14.81
C SER A 51 -21.06 -2.58 -14.79
N SER A 52 -21.79 -3.19 -15.71
CA SER A 52 -23.25 -3.24 -15.65
C SER A 52 -23.80 -3.91 -14.40
N ASN A 53 -23.03 -4.81 -13.77
CA ASN A 53 -23.46 -5.50 -12.57
C ASN A 53 -23.57 -4.55 -11.39
N TRP A 54 -22.65 -3.59 -11.23
CA TRP A 54 -22.75 -2.59 -10.15
C TRP A 54 -24.02 -1.76 -10.26
N MET A 55 -24.41 -1.36 -11.47
CA MET A 55 -25.69 -0.66 -11.71
C MET A 55 -26.89 -1.53 -11.33
N LEU A 56 -26.92 -2.80 -11.77
CA LEU A 56 -27.99 -3.74 -11.42
C LEU A 56 -28.07 -4.00 -9.91
N ASP A 57 -26.93 -4.12 -9.25
CA ASP A 57 -26.84 -4.34 -7.81
C ASP A 57 -27.28 -3.09 -7.03
N LYS A 58 -26.96 -1.89 -7.53
CA LYS A 58 -27.46 -0.61 -6.98
C LYS A 58 -28.97 -0.54 -7.09
N ASP A 59 -29.54 -0.79 -8.27
CA ASP A 59 -31.00 -0.83 -8.48
C ASP A 59 -31.67 -1.87 -7.56
N PHE A 60 -31.07 -3.05 -7.40
CA PHE A 60 -31.57 -4.06 -6.48
C PHE A 60 -31.54 -3.59 -5.03
N SER A 61 -30.47 -2.88 -4.62
CA SER A 61 -30.33 -2.36 -3.27
C SER A 61 -31.34 -1.28 -2.90
N GLU A 62 -31.85 -0.56 -3.89
CA GLU A 62 -32.89 0.45 -3.73
C GLU A 62 -34.32 -0.14 -3.78
N SER A 63 -34.46 -1.42 -4.10
CA SER A 63 -35.75 -2.10 -4.19
C SER A 63 -36.28 -2.56 -2.82
N GLU A 64 -37.60 -2.67 -2.68
CA GLU A 64 -38.27 -3.23 -1.48
C GLU A 64 -37.89 -4.69 -1.17
N ARG A 65 -37.22 -5.37 -2.10
CA ARG A 65 -36.74 -6.75 -1.93
C ARG A 65 -35.38 -6.81 -1.24
N PHE A 66 -34.70 -5.68 -1.08
CA PHE A 66 -33.43 -5.63 -0.38
C PHE A 66 -33.65 -5.67 1.13
N PRO A 67 -32.90 -6.50 1.88
CA PRO A 67 -33.07 -6.58 3.34
C PRO A 67 -32.78 -5.24 4.02
N GLU A 68 -33.75 -4.66 4.72
CA GLU A 68 -33.60 -3.38 5.45
C GLU A 68 -32.48 -3.41 6.51
N SER A 69 -32.14 -4.59 7.02
CA SER A 69 -31.04 -4.76 7.99
C SER A 69 -29.65 -4.71 7.36
N ARG A 70 -29.54 -4.58 6.03
CA ARG A 70 -28.27 -4.62 5.31
C ARG A 70 -27.94 -3.25 4.75
N THR A 71 -26.73 -2.78 5.02
CA THR A 71 -26.11 -1.64 4.33
C THR A 71 -25.04 -2.15 3.36
N SER A 72 -24.82 -1.43 2.28
CA SER A 72 -23.82 -1.79 1.25
C SER A 72 -22.95 -0.60 0.91
N GLY A 73 -21.78 -0.49 1.55
CA GLY A 73 -20.83 0.59 1.30
C GLY A 73 -20.30 0.59 -0.14
N VAL A 74 -20.20 -0.60 -0.76
CA VAL A 74 -19.74 -0.77 -2.14
C VAL A 74 -20.73 -0.22 -3.19
N LEU A 75 -22.02 -0.08 -2.83
CA LEU A 75 -23.05 0.49 -3.70
C LEU A 75 -23.30 1.98 -3.42
N SER A 76 -22.57 2.57 -2.46
CA SER A 76 -22.58 4.02 -2.32
C SER A 76 -21.85 4.64 -3.51
N GLU A 77 -22.47 5.66 -4.10
CA GLU A 77 -21.93 6.37 -5.26
C GLU A 77 -20.56 7.01 -4.93
N ASP A 78 -20.45 7.57 -3.72
CA ASP A 78 -19.22 8.23 -3.26
C ASP A 78 -18.17 7.25 -2.72
N GLY A 79 -18.56 6.07 -2.23
CA GLY A 79 -17.64 5.18 -1.51
C GLY A 79 -16.53 4.62 -2.40
N LEU A 80 -16.91 3.98 -3.52
CA LEU A 80 -15.92 3.45 -4.46
C LEU A 80 -15.20 4.56 -5.21
N TYR A 81 -15.90 5.65 -5.56
CA TYR A 81 -15.28 6.80 -6.23
C TYR A 81 -14.15 7.41 -5.38
N ASN A 82 -14.43 7.72 -4.11
CA ASN A 82 -13.43 8.31 -3.21
C ASN A 82 -12.26 7.36 -2.97
N LEU A 83 -12.54 6.08 -2.72
CA LEU A 83 -11.49 5.09 -2.46
C LEU A 83 -10.57 4.88 -3.68
N LEU A 84 -11.12 4.86 -4.90
CA LEU A 84 -10.32 4.78 -6.12
C LEU A 84 -9.55 6.08 -6.39
N GLY A 85 -10.09 7.23 -5.96
CA GLY A 85 -9.36 8.50 -5.93
C GLY A 85 -8.17 8.49 -4.97
N ASP A 86 -8.35 7.98 -3.75
CA ASP A 86 -7.27 7.82 -2.77
C ASP A 86 -6.18 6.87 -3.30
N TYR A 87 -6.58 5.79 -3.98
CA TYR A 87 -5.66 4.88 -4.66
C TYR A 87 -4.82 5.59 -5.74
N TYR A 88 -5.45 6.46 -6.54
CA TYR A 88 -4.75 7.26 -7.55
C TYR A 88 -3.69 8.19 -6.90
N GLU A 89 -4.07 8.94 -5.87
CA GLU A 89 -3.16 9.85 -5.16
C GLU A 89 -2.01 9.09 -4.48
N ALA A 90 -2.28 7.91 -3.93
CA ALA A 90 -1.25 7.03 -3.40
C ALA A 90 -0.25 6.61 -4.50
N GLY A 91 -0.73 6.29 -5.71
CA GLY A 91 0.12 6.01 -6.87
C GLY A 91 1.03 7.18 -7.27
N VAL A 92 0.50 8.41 -7.23
CA VAL A 92 1.31 9.62 -7.48
C VAL A 92 2.41 9.75 -6.42
N CYS A 93 2.08 9.59 -5.15
CA CYS A 93 3.05 9.63 -4.06
C CYS A 93 4.14 8.56 -4.22
N LEU A 94 3.76 7.31 -4.55
CA LEU A 94 4.68 6.21 -4.77
C LEU A 94 5.64 6.48 -5.94
N MET A 95 5.17 7.12 -7.01
CA MET A 95 6.02 7.54 -8.13
C MET A 95 7.08 8.56 -7.68
N GLU A 96 6.70 9.54 -6.85
CA GLU A 96 7.64 10.51 -6.30
C GLU A 96 8.68 9.86 -5.38
N GLN A 97 8.25 8.93 -4.51
CA GLN A 97 9.16 8.21 -3.62
C GLN A 97 10.09 7.27 -4.40
N GLY A 98 9.56 6.52 -5.37
CA GLY A 98 10.36 5.67 -6.24
C GLY A 98 11.44 6.45 -6.99
N LEU A 99 11.12 7.67 -7.46
CA LEU A 99 12.13 8.55 -8.06
C LEU A 99 13.24 8.95 -7.08
N ARG A 100 12.91 9.20 -5.80
CA ARG A 100 13.91 9.50 -4.76
C ARG A 100 14.80 8.29 -4.50
N MET A 101 14.23 7.09 -4.41
CA MET A 101 14.99 5.84 -4.24
C MET A 101 15.97 5.62 -5.40
N ILE A 102 15.52 5.81 -6.65
CA ILE A 102 16.38 5.68 -7.83
C ILE A 102 17.52 6.70 -7.83
N LYS A 103 17.25 7.95 -7.41
CA LYS A 103 18.29 8.98 -7.32
C LYS A 103 19.34 8.63 -6.27
N LEU A 104 18.93 8.17 -5.10
CA LEU A 104 19.84 7.71 -4.05
C LEU A 104 20.77 6.61 -4.57
N GLY A 105 20.22 5.58 -5.23
CA GLY A 105 21.03 4.49 -5.78
C GLY A 105 21.99 4.92 -6.91
N ARG A 106 21.70 6.01 -7.63
CA ARG A 106 22.59 6.56 -8.67
C ARG A 106 23.66 7.50 -8.14
N GLU A 107 23.43 8.18 -7.02
CA GLU A 107 24.44 9.03 -6.37
C GLU A 107 25.50 8.18 -5.64
N GLU A 108 25.18 6.93 -5.30
CA GLU A 108 26.06 5.95 -4.67
C GLU A 108 26.81 5.02 -5.67
N SER A 109 26.51 5.11 -6.98
CA SER A 109 27.13 4.31 -8.07
C SER A 109 28.20 5.10 -8.83
#